data_AF-A0A2M8AXC7-F1
#
_entry.id   AF-A0A2M8AXC7-F1
#
_cell.length_a   1.000
_cell.length_b   1.000
_cell.length_c   1.000
_cell.angle_alpha   90.00
_cell.angle_beta   90.00
_cell.angle_gamma   90.00
#
_symmetry.space_group_name_H-M   'P 1'
#
loop_
_entity.id
_entity.type
_entity.pdbx_description
1 polymer ?
#
loop_
_entity_poly.entity_id
_entity_poly.type
_entity_poly.pdbx_seq_one_letter_code
_entity_poly.pdbx_strand_id
1 'polypeptide(L)'
;MIAAWGAFGLFHSLTVSERYEQWARGFLGEERFSTYHRLLFTLCSAAATAAVLLYVRSLPDFPLYHLDGLPRYAFHALQFCGAALLLWTPWDLKEFIGLRQWERHRKGEAETVGRNERLFTGKGYGLVRHPLYLGCSMLLAFHPVQTRNSAATAAAVLAYFYIGSFFEERRLVRKFGEEYREYQRRVPRLLPLPRPRP
;
A
#
# COMPACT_ATOMS: atom_id res chain seq x y z
N MET A 1 15.07 -11.13 -10.81
CA MET A 1 13.85 -10.29 -10.62
C MET A 1 12.87 -10.86 -9.59
N ILE A 2 12.28 -12.06 -9.80
CA ILE A 2 11.30 -12.64 -8.86
C ILE A 2 11.87 -12.74 -7.44
N ALA A 3 13.09 -13.26 -7.29
CA ALA A 3 13.76 -13.35 -6.00
C ALA A 3 13.98 -11.97 -5.33
N ALA A 4 14.27 -10.91 -6.11
CA ALA A 4 14.46 -9.56 -5.58
C ALA A 4 13.15 -8.97 -5.06
N TRP A 5 12.06 -9.10 -5.82
CA TRP A 5 10.72 -8.69 -5.36
C TRP A 5 10.24 -9.54 -4.18
N GLY A 6 10.54 -10.84 -4.17
CA GLY A 6 10.24 -11.73 -3.05
C GLY A 6 11.00 -11.36 -1.78
N ALA A 7 12.30 -11.08 -1.89
CA ALA A 7 13.12 -10.61 -0.78
C ALA A 7 12.64 -9.27 -0.23
N PHE A 8 12.29 -8.33 -1.11
CA PHE A 8 11.67 -7.06 -0.71
C PHE A 8 10.33 -7.27 0.00
N GLY A 9 9.45 -8.08 -0.57
CA GLY A 9 8.15 -8.39 0.03
C GLY A 9 8.29 -9.05 1.40
N LEU A 10 9.26 -9.94 1.57
CA LEU A 10 9.58 -10.56 2.86
C LEU A 10 10.11 -9.52 3.85
N PHE A 11 11.11 -8.73 3.46
CA PHE A 11 11.67 -7.65 4.28
C PHE A 11 10.57 -6.69 4.77
N HIS A 12 9.75 -6.19 3.85
CA HIS A 12 8.67 -5.27 4.16
C HIS A 12 7.57 -5.92 5.02
N SER A 13 7.24 -7.20 4.79
CA SER A 13 6.22 -7.89 5.60
C SER A 13 6.70 -8.17 7.02
N LEU A 14 7.98 -8.53 7.19
CA LEU A 14 8.58 -8.80 8.50
C LEU A 14 8.66 -7.52 9.35
N THR A 15 9.07 -6.41 8.74
CA THR A 15 9.23 -5.11 9.40
C THR A 15 7.92 -4.40 9.73
N VAL A 16 6.79 -4.86 9.18
CA VAL A 16 5.43 -4.40 9.53
C VAL A 16 4.68 -5.46 10.38
N SER A 17 5.38 -6.48 10.86
CA SER A 17 4.76 -7.51 11.69
C SER A 17 4.65 -7.07 13.15
N GLU A 18 3.56 -7.46 13.83
CA GLU A 18 3.35 -7.20 15.26
C GLU A 18 4.54 -7.70 16.12
N ARG A 19 5.15 -8.83 15.73
CA ARG A 19 6.32 -9.40 16.41
C ARG A 19 7.53 -8.48 16.34
N TYR A 20 7.79 -7.93 15.16
CA TYR A 20 8.89 -6.98 14.97
C TYR A 20 8.62 -5.68 15.72
N GLU A 21 7.38 -5.17 15.70
CA GLU A 21 7.03 -3.96 16.46
C GLU A 21 7.25 -4.16 17.97
N GLN A 22 6.83 -5.30 18.53
CA GLN A 22 7.05 -5.63 19.95
C GLN A 22 8.53 -5.71 20.30
N TRP A 23 9.33 -6.40 19.47
CA TRP A 23 10.78 -6.50 19.66
C TRP A 23 11.46 -5.12 19.56
N ALA A 24 11.11 -4.33 18.54
CA ALA A 24 11.70 -3.02 18.30
C ALA A 24 11.35 -2.02 19.42
N ARG A 25 10.11 -2.05 19.95
CA ARG A 25 9.70 -1.27 21.13
C ARG A 25 10.52 -1.66 22.37
N GLY A 26 10.72 -2.96 22.60
CA GLY A 26 11.53 -3.45 23.72
C GLY A 26 13.00 -3.01 23.65
N PHE A 27 13.55 -2.90 22.44
CA PHE A 27 14.94 -2.49 22.23
C PHE A 27 15.16 -0.96 22.22
N LEU A 28 14.27 -0.21 21.55
CA LEU A 28 14.42 1.25 21.37
C LEU A 28 13.80 2.08 22.51
N GLY A 29 12.89 1.49 23.28
CA GLY A 29 12.00 2.23 24.18
C GLY A 29 10.81 2.84 23.43
N GLU A 30 9.69 2.96 24.15
CA GLU A 30 8.39 3.35 23.59
C GLU A 30 8.42 4.72 22.89
N GLU A 31 9.05 5.72 23.53
CA GLU A 31 9.12 7.10 23.02
C GLU A 31 9.91 7.24 21.71
N ARG A 32 11.05 6.54 21.60
CA ARG A 32 11.88 6.57 20.38
C ARG A 32 11.21 5.80 19.25
N PHE A 33 10.58 4.67 19.59
CA PHE A 33 9.86 3.86 18.62
C PHE A 33 8.71 4.65 18.00
N SER A 34 7.82 5.23 18.80
CA SER A 34 6.68 5.98 18.27
C SER A 34 7.08 7.19 17.41
N THR A 35 8.19 7.83 17.75
CA THR A 35 8.69 9.03 17.07
C THR A 35 9.38 8.72 15.74
N TYR A 36 10.37 7.80 15.75
CA TYR A 36 11.29 7.63 14.62
C TYR A 36 10.99 6.40 13.79
N HIS A 37 10.34 5.37 14.35
CA HIS A 37 10.22 4.08 13.70
C HIS A 37 9.56 4.18 12.32
N ARG A 38 8.43 4.91 12.22
CA ARG A 38 7.68 5.03 10.97
C ARG A 38 8.46 5.75 9.88
N LEU A 39 9.20 6.80 10.25
CA LEU A 39 10.04 7.55 9.33
C LEU A 39 11.21 6.71 8.82
N LEU A 40 11.94 6.07 9.72
CA LEU A 40 13.05 5.19 9.36
C LEU A 40 12.57 4.00 8.52
N PHE A 41 11.47 3.37 8.92
CA PHE A 41 10.84 2.30 8.16
C PHE A 41 10.48 2.73 6.73
N THR A 42 9.86 3.90 6.58
CA THR A 42 9.48 4.44 5.27
C THR A 42 10.73 4.72 4.41
N LEU A 43 11.77 5.33 4.98
CA LEU A 43 13.03 5.60 4.28
C LEU A 43 13.74 4.32 3.85
N CYS A 44 13.86 3.34 4.75
CA CYS A 44 14.46 2.03 4.43
C CYS A 44 13.66 1.30 3.35
N SER A 45 12.32 1.33 3.42
CA SER A 45 11.45 0.72 2.42
C SER A 45 11.56 1.41 1.06
N ALA A 46 11.65 2.75 1.03
CA ALA A 46 11.88 3.51 -0.19
C ALA A 46 13.25 3.19 -0.80
N ALA A 47 14.31 3.14 0.01
CA ALA A 47 15.66 2.79 -0.43
C ALA A 47 15.71 1.34 -0.97
N ALA A 48 15.08 0.39 -0.28
CA ALA A 48 15.00 -1.00 -0.73
C ALA A 48 14.20 -1.13 -2.05
N THR A 49 13.09 -0.38 -2.19
CA THR A 49 12.33 -0.33 -3.44
C THR A 49 13.19 0.24 -4.56
N ALA A 50 13.90 1.35 -4.33
CA ALA A 50 14.80 1.94 -5.31
C ALA A 50 15.92 0.97 -5.72
N ALA A 51 16.51 0.24 -4.77
CA ALA A 51 17.51 -0.78 -5.05
C ALA A 51 16.96 -1.90 -5.95
N VAL A 52 15.74 -2.39 -5.68
CA VAL A 52 15.07 -3.38 -6.53
C VAL A 52 14.82 -2.82 -7.93
N LEU A 53 14.33 -1.58 -8.04
CA LEU A 53 14.06 -0.95 -9.34
C LEU A 53 15.34 -0.71 -10.16
N LEU A 54 16.43 -0.28 -9.51
CA LEU A 54 17.73 -0.12 -10.15
C LEU A 54 18.30 -1.46 -10.61
N TYR A 55 18.13 -2.51 -9.81
CA TYR A 55 18.49 -3.88 -10.21
C TYR A 55 17.64 -4.38 -11.38
N VAL A 56 16.33 -4.15 -11.37
CA VAL A 56 15.46 -4.52 -12.50
C VAL A 56 15.87 -3.77 -13.77
N ARG A 57 16.26 -2.49 -13.67
CA ARG A 57 16.73 -1.68 -14.79
C ARG A 57 18.09 -2.14 -15.34
N SER A 58 18.93 -2.79 -14.54
CA SER A 58 20.22 -3.32 -15.00
C SER A 58 20.10 -4.67 -15.71
N LEU A 59 18.95 -5.35 -15.62
CA LEU A 59 18.71 -6.59 -16.34
C LEU A 59 18.40 -6.31 -17.82
N PRO A 60 18.75 -7.24 -18.74
CA PRO A 60 18.28 -7.18 -20.12
C PRO A 60 16.76 -7.10 -20.13
N ASP A 61 16.22 -6.20 -20.97
CA ASP A 61 14.79 -5.98 -21.07
C ASP A 61 14.35 -6.08 -22.52
N PHE A 62 13.14 -6.60 -22.71
CA PHE A 62 12.56 -6.83 -24.02
C PHE A 62 11.14 -6.23 -24.04
N PRO A 63 10.75 -5.57 -25.13
CA PRO A 63 9.37 -5.10 -25.28
C PRO A 63 8.40 -6.29 -25.17
N LEU A 64 7.35 -6.12 -24.38
CA LEU A 64 6.27 -7.11 -24.24
C LEU A 64 5.11 -6.71 -25.14
N TYR A 65 4.65 -5.47 -25.02
CA TYR A 65 3.66 -4.89 -25.91
C TYR A 65 3.80 -3.38 -26.00
N HIS A 66 3.36 -2.85 -27.13
CA HIS A 66 3.17 -1.43 -27.38
C HIS A 66 1.77 -1.26 -27.95
N LEU A 67 0.91 -0.53 -27.24
CA LEU A 67 -0.44 -0.25 -27.71
C LEU A 67 -0.48 1.09 -28.42
N ASP A 68 -1.06 1.07 -29.63
CA ASP A 68 -1.27 2.24 -30.47
C ASP A 68 -2.76 2.45 -30.74
N GLY A 69 -3.14 3.68 -31.08
CA GLY A 69 -4.52 4.04 -31.41
C GLY A 69 -5.50 3.92 -30.23
N LEU A 70 -6.71 3.41 -30.50
CA LEU A 70 -7.80 3.34 -29.52
C LEU A 70 -7.47 2.57 -28.23
N PRO A 71 -6.81 1.38 -28.26
CA PRO A 71 -6.42 0.66 -27.05
C PRO A 71 -5.53 1.46 -26.10
N ARG A 72 -4.64 2.32 -26.62
CA ARG A 72 -3.77 3.19 -25.82
C ARG A 72 -4.59 4.17 -24.99
N TYR A 73 -5.59 4.82 -25.60
CA TYR A 73 -6.47 5.75 -24.90
C TYR A 73 -7.34 5.04 -23.86
N ALA A 74 -7.80 3.82 -24.14
CA ALA A 74 -8.54 3.01 -23.17
C ALA A 74 -7.69 2.70 -21.92
N PHE A 75 -6.42 2.35 -22.09
CA PHE A 75 -5.49 2.13 -20.99
C PHE A 75 -5.19 3.40 -20.19
N HIS A 76 -4.95 4.52 -20.86
CA HIS A 76 -4.82 5.80 -20.16
C HIS A 76 -6.09 6.18 -19.40
N ALA A 77 -7.28 5.97 -19.96
CA ALA A 77 -8.53 6.22 -19.27
C ALA A 77 -8.63 5.39 -17.97
N LEU A 78 -8.24 4.11 -18.01
CA LEU A 78 -8.15 3.27 -16.80
C LEU A 78 -7.12 3.81 -15.80
N GLN A 79 -5.95 4.26 -16.25
CA GLN A 79 -4.96 4.91 -15.37
C GLN A 79 -5.53 6.19 -14.73
N PHE A 80 -6.24 7.02 -15.49
CA PHE A 80 -6.90 8.22 -14.98
C PHE A 80 -7.96 7.88 -13.93
N CYS A 81 -8.78 6.85 -14.14
CA CYS A 81 -9.71 6.37 -13.12
C CYS A 81 -8.99 5.94 -11.84
N GLY A 82 -7.85 5.24 -11.96
CA GLY A 82 -7.02 4.87 -10.82
C GLY A 82 -6.45 6.08 -10.08
N ALA A 83 -5.90 7.06 -10.80
CA ALA A 83 -5.41 8.31 -10.23
C ALA A 83 -6.52 9.11 -9.54
N ALA A 84 -7.70 9.23 -10.17
CA ALA A 84 -8.86 9.90 -9.60
C ALA A 84 -9.32 9.23 -8.31
N LEU A 85 -9.33 7.89 -8.26
CA LEU A 85 -9.63 7.13 -7.04
C LEU A 85 -8.62 7.44 -5.91
N LEU A 86 -7.33 7.50 -6.22
CA LEU A 86 -6.28 7.84 -5.24
C LEU A 86 -6.43 9.26 -4.70
N LEU A 87 -6.73 10.23 -5.57
CA LEU A 87 -6.96 11.62 -5.19
C LEU A 87 -8.24 11.80 -4.37
N TRP A 88 -9.28 11.03 -4.70
CA TRP A 88 -10.55 11.08 -3.97
C TRP A 88 -10.49 10.35 -2.62
N THR A 89 -9.57 9.40 -2.46
CA THR A 89 -9.39 8.67 -1.21
C THR A 89 -8.69 9.56 -0.18
N PRO A 90 -9.25 9.74 1.03
CA PRO A 90 -8.56 10.49 2.07
C PRO A 90 -7.48 9.63 2.70
N TRP A 91 -6.22 10.03 2.51
CA TRP A 91 -5.07 9.46 3.20
C TRP A 91 -4.16 10.61 3.66
N ASP A 92 -3.43 10.39 4.74
CA ASP A 92 -2.59 11.42 5.34
C ASP A 92 -1.13 11.10 5.04
N LEU A 93 -0.55 11.81 4.07
CA LEU A 93 0.83 11.61 3.62
C LEU A 93 1.85 11.86 4.75
N LYS A 94 1.63 12.87 5.59
CA LYS A 94 2.55 13.18 6.69
C LYS A 94 2.51 12.09 7.75
N GLU A 95 1.31 11.61 8.07
CA GLU A 95 1.11 10.47 8.96
C GLU A 95 1.71 9.19 8.37
N PHE A 96 1.51 8.94 7.06
CA PHE A 96 2.04 7.77 6.35
C PHE A 96 3.56 7.71 6.38
N ILE A 97 4.23 8.83 6.05
CA ILE A 97 5.70 8.91 6.03
C ILE A 97 6.29 8.82 7.43
N GLY A 98 5.60 9.30 8.48
CA GLY A 98 6.19 9.41 9.83
C GLY A 98 6.52 10.85 10.26
N LEU A 99 6.31 11.84 9.38
CA LEU A 99 6.63 13.25 9.66
C LEU A 99 5.74 13.83 10.75
N ARG A 100 4.48 13.38 10.84
CA ARG A 100 3.53 13.89 11.84
C ARG A 100 3.91 13.47 13.26
N GLN A 101 4.45 12.26 13.42
CA GLN A 101 4.97 11.71 14.68
C GLN A 101 6.21 12.49 15.12
N TRP A 102 7.13 12.75 14.19
CA TRP A 102 8.30 13.60 14.45
C TRP A 102 7.93 15.04 14.80
N GLU A 103 6.98 15.65 14.08
CA GLU A 103 6.49 17.01 14.37
C GLU A 103 5.85 17.10 15.77
N ARG A 104 5.09 16.10 16.22
CA ARG A 104 4.46 16.05 17.55
C ARG A 104 5.50 15.94 18.67
N HIS A 105 6.47 15.03 18.51
CA HIS A 105 7.58 14.88 19.45
C HIS A 105 8.35 16.19 19.61
N ARG A 106 8.68 16.84 18.48
CA ARG A 106 9.39 18.14 18.48
C ARG A 106 8.61 19.26 19.19
N LYS A 107 7.27 19.19 19.23
CA LYS A 107 6.41 20.18 19.89
C LYS A 107 6.13 19.85 21.36
N GLY A 108 6.59 18.70 21.87
CA GLY A 108 6.27 18.23 23.22
C GLY A 108 4.79 17.90 23.41
N GLU A 109 4.05 17.66 22.32
CA GLU A 109 2.66 17.23 22.39
C GLU A 109 2.65 15.76 22.84
N ALA A 110 1.95 15.45 23.94
CA ALA A 110 1.72 14.07 24.36
C ALA A 110 1.13 13.28 23.19
N GLU A 111 1.51 12.00 23.08
CA GLU A 111 0.95 11.08 22.08
C GLU A 111 -0.57 11.06 22.20
N THR A 112 -1.23 11.88 21.39
CA THR A 112 -2.66 11.75 21.17
C THR A 112 -2.83 10.44 20.42
N VAL A 113 -3.40 9.45 21.11
CA VAL A 113 -3.85 8.18 20.56
C VAL A 113 -4.55 8.52 19.24
N GLY A 114 -3.91 8.10 18.14
CA GLY A 114 -4.09 8.76 16.85
C GLY A 114 -5.51 8.70 16.33
N ARG A 115 -5.79 9.52 15.31
CA ARG A 115 -7.01 9.56 14.46
C ARG A 115 -7.48 8.20 13.88
N ASN A 116 -6.76 7.12 14.18
CA ASN A 116 -7.01 5.73 13.82
C ASN A 116 -7.85 4.94 14.84
N GLU A 117 -8.47 5.58 15.85
CA GLU A 117 -9.44 4.90 16.73
C GLU A 117 -10.79 4.62 16.06
N ARG A 118 -11.19 5.43 15.08
CA ARG A 118 -12.48 5.28 14.40
C ARG A 118 -12.28 4.72 12.99
N LEU A 119 -13.09 3.72 12.63
CA LEU A 119 -13.08 3.14 11.31
C LEU A 119 -13.68 4.14 10.30
N PHE A 120 -12.87 4.60 9.35
CA PHE A 120 -13.35 5.46 8.26
C PHE A 120 -13.74 4.60 7.05
N THR A 121 -15.00 4.70 6.62
CA THR A 121 -15.59 3.90 5.52
C THR A 121 -16.13 4.76 4.37
N GLY A 122 -15.82 6.06 4.33
CA GLY A 122 -16.30 6.99 3.32
C GLY A 122 -15.42 7.12 2.07
N LYS A 123 -15.91 7.84 1.05
CA LYS A 123 -15.20 8.11 -0.23
C LYS A 123 -14.71 6.82 -0.89
N GLY A 124 -13.42 6.74 -1.27
CA GLY A 124 -12.82 5.55 -1.87
C GLY A 124 -12.99 4.27 -1.03
N TYR A 125 -12.97 4.40 0.31
CA TYR A 125 -13.21 3.27 1.22
C TYR A 125 -14.67 2.79 1.20
N GLY A 126 -15.61 3.58 0.69
CA GLY A 126 -16.99 3.13 0.48
C GLY A 126 -17.15 2.28 -0.77
N LEU A 127 -16.27 2.44 -1.76
CA LEU A 127 -16.30 1.72 -3.03
C LEU A 127 -15.60 0.36 -2.92
N VAL A 128 -14.38 0.37 -2.38
CA VAL A 128 -13.55 -0.81 -2.13
C VAL A 128 -12.80 -0.62 -0.82
N ARG A 129 -12.49 -1.70 -0.11
CA ARG A 129 -11.81 -1.61 1.19
C ARG A 129 -10.36 -1.15 1.09
N HIS A 130 -9.72 -1.43 -0.04
CA HIS A 130 -8.33 -1.08 -0.32
C HIS A 130 -8.20 -0.20 -1.57
N PRO A 131 -8.71 1.05 -1.53
CA PRO A 131 -8.72 1.93 -2.70
C PRO A 131 -7.32 2.35 -3.15
N LEU A 132 -6.37 2.47 -2.22
CA LEU A 132 -4.96 2.72 -2.55
C LEU A 132 -4.36 1.58 -3.37
N TYR A 133 -4.62 0.34 -2.97
CA TYR A 133 -4.12 -0.83 -3.70
C TYR A 133 -4.75 -0.90 -5.09
N LEU A 134 -6.06 -0.72 -5.21
CA LEU A 134 -6.73 -0.70 -6.52
C LEU A 134 -6.17 0.40 -7.42
N GLY A 135 -6.09 1.64 -6.92
CA GLY A 135 -5.60 2.78 -7.69
C GLY A 135 -4.17 2.60 -8.18
N CYS A 136 -3.25 2.18 -7.30
CA CYS A 136 -1.87 1.86 -7.68
C CYS A 136 -1.80 0.68 -8.66
N SER A 137 -2.61 -0.36 -8.47
CA SER A 137 -2.68 -1.49 -9.40
C SER A 137 -3.16 -1.06 -10.79
N MET A 138 -4.13 -0.15 -10.90
CA MET A 138 -4.61 0.38 -12.18
C MET A 138 -3.51 1.18 -12.89
N LEU A 139 -2.77 2.01 -12.17
CA LEU A 139 -1.65 2.77 -12.74
C LEU A 139 -0.56 1.86 -13.31
N LEU A 140 -0.22 0.79 -12.59
CA LEU A 140 0.85 -0.15 -12.99
C LEU A 140 0.41 -1.11 -14.09
N ALA A 141 -0.79 -1.69 -13.98
CA ALA A 141 -1.25 -2.74 -14.88
C ALA A 141 -1.66 -2.20 -16.26
N PHE A 142 -2.22 -0.99 -16.32
CA PHE A 142 -2.73 -0.38 -17.56
C PHE A 142 -1.76 0.63 -18.18
N HIS A 143 -0.45 0.45 -17.99
CA HIS A 143 0.53 1.23 -18.75
C HIS A 143 0.52 0.77 -20.22
N PRO A 144 0.35 1.66 -21.21
CA PRO A 144 0.19 1.29 -22.62
C PRO A 144 1.44 0.72 -23.29
N VAL A 145 2.60 0.88 -22.65
CA VAL A 145 3.88 0.37 -23.13
C VAL A 145 4.51 -0.47 -22.02
N GLN A 146 4.50 -1.79 -22.16
CA GLN A 146 5.14 -2.66 -21.18
C GLN A 146 6.29 -3.41 -21.83
N THR A 147 7.35 -3.53 -21.06
CA THR A 147 8.44 -4.48 -21.26
C THR A 147 8.21 -5.72 -20.40
N ARG A 148 8.99 -6.79 -20.62
CA ARG A 148 8.91 -7.99 -19.79
C ARG A 148 9.21 -7.67 -18.32
N ASN A 149 10.20 -6.82 -18.07
CA ASN A 149 10.61 -6.46 -16.71
C ASN A 149 9.59 -5.57 -16.00
N SER A 150 9.01 -4.59 -16.71
CA SER A 150 7.96 -3.72 -16.15
C SER A 150 6.66 -4.48 -15.91
N ALA A 151 6.25 -5.38 -16.82
CA ALA A 151 5.04 -6.20 -16.64
C ALA A 151 5.19 -7.17 -15.47
N ALA A 152 6.34 -7.82 -15.34
CA ALA A 152 6.61 -8.71 -14.22
C ALA A 152 6.74 -7.96 -12.89
N THR A 153 7.29 -6.75 -12.90
CA THR A 153 7.30 -5.85 -11.73
C THR A 153 5.88 -5.47 -11.33
N ALA A 154 5.03 -5.05 -12.27
CA ALA A 154 3.63 -4.77 -12.02
C ALA A 154 2.93 -6.00 -11.43
N ALA A 155 3.10 -7.19 -12.03
CA ALA A 155 2.52 -8.43 -11.53
C ALA A 155 2.97 -8.76 -10.09
N ALA A 156 4.26 -8.58 -9.78
CA ALA A 156 4.79 -8.80 -8.43
C ALA A 156 4.18 -7.83 -7.40
N VAL A 157 4.07 -6.54 -7.74
CA VAL A 157 3.45 -5.53 -6.87
C VAL A 157 1.95 -5.78 -6.69
N LEU A 158 1.23 -6.15 -7.76
CA LEU A 158 -0.18 -6.52 -7.70
C LEU A 158 -0.40 -7.75 -6.79
N ALA A 159 0.43 -8.78 -6.94
CA ALA A 159 0.39 -9.96 -6.07
C ALA A 159 0.67 -9.58 -4.61
N TYR A 160 1.66 -8.71 -4.37
CA TYR A 160 1.98 -8.21 -3.04
C TYR A 160 0.81 -7.44 -2.41
N PHE A 161 0.16 -6.54 -3.13
CA PHE A 161 -1.03 -5.83 -2.64
C PHE A 161 -2.19 -6.79 -2.37
N TYR A 162 -2.43 -7.75 -3.28
CA TYR A 162 -3.48 -8.74 -3.10
C TYR A 162 -3.25 -9.56 -1.84
N ILE A 163 -2.04 -10.11 -1.63
CA ILE A 163 -1.68 -10.89 -0.45
C ILE A 163 -1.69 -10.02 0.81
N GLY A 164 -1.09 -8.84 0.75
CA GLY A 164 -1.00 -7.88 1.86
C GLY A 164 -2.36 -7.47 2.39
N SER A 165 -3.36 -7.33 1.49
CA SER A 165 -4.73 -6.98 1.87
C SER A 165 -5.39 -8.00 2.82
N PHE A 166 -5.03 -9.29 2.75
CA PHE A 166 -5.55 -10.29 3.70
C PHE A 166 -4.94 -10.12 5.09
N PHE A 167 -3.63 -9.88 5.16
CA PHE A 167 -2.94 -9.65 6.44
C PHE A 167 -3.41 -8.36 7.09
N GLU A 168 -3.59 -7.32 6.29
CA GLU A 168 -4.14 -6.04 6.75
C GLU A 168 -5.57 -6.19 7.25
N GLU A 169 -6.46 -6.88 6.52
CA GLU A 169 -7.82 -7.17 6.99
C GLU A 169 -7.84 -7.92 8.31
N ARG A 170 -6.95 -8.91 8.51
CA ARG A 170 -6.85 -9.62 9.79
C ARG A 170 -6.47 -8.69 10.94
N ARG A 171 -5.51 -7.77 10.72
CA ARG A 171 -5.13 -6.76 11.72
C ARG A 171 -6.27 -5.79 12.00
N LEU A 172 -7.00 -5.36 10.98
CA LEU A 172 -8.15 -4.46 11.13
C LEU A 172 -9.32 -5.13 11.85
N VAL A 173 -9.59 -6.41 11.62
CA VAL A 173 -10.57 -7.19 12.40
C VAL A 173 -10.17 -7.27 13.88
N ARG A 174 -8.88 -7.51 14.18
CA ARG A 174 -8.40 -7.53 15.58
C ARG A 174 -8.57 -6.17 16.25
N LYS A 175 -8.36 -5.09 15.50
CA LYS A 175 -8.40 -3.72 16.01
C LYS A 175 -9.83 -3.18 16.21
N PHE A 176 -10.71 -3.39 15.23
CA PHE A 176 -12.04 -2.78 15.17
C PHE A 176 -13.19 -3.78 15.39
N GLY A 177 -12.89 -5.08 15.53
CA GLY A 177 -13.87 -6.10 15.88
C GLY A 177 -15.01 -6.23 14.87
N GLU A 178 -16.25 -6.26 15.38
CA GLU A 178 -17.47 -6.42 14.57
C GLU A 178 -17.72 -5.26 13.60
N GLU A 179 -17.34 -4.03 13.95
CA GLU A 179 -17.54 -2.87 13.07
C GLU A 179 -16.84 -3.07 11.72
N TYR A 180 -15.63 -3.64 11.75
CA TYR A 180 -14.89 -3.98 10.53
C TYR A 180 -15.50 -5.19 9.80
N ARG A 181 -16.05 -6.17 10.52
CA ARG A 181 -16.73 -7.32 9.89
C ARG A 181 -17.99 -6.88 9.14
N GLU A 182 -18.77 -5.96 9.69
CA GLU A 182 -19.92 -5.37 9.01
C GLU A 182 -19.51 -4.58 7.76
N TYR A 183 -18.44 -3.79 7.88
CA TYR A 183 -17.82 -3.13 6.73
C TYR A 183 -17.34 -4.14 5.68
N GLN A 184 -16.76 -5.27 6.10
CA GLN A 184 -16.35 -6.35 5.22
C GLN A 184 -17.50 -7.04 4.50
N ARG A 185 -18.71 -7.05 5.08
CA ARG A 185 -19.92 -7.56 4.41
C ARG A 185 -20.39 -6.58 3.33
N ARG A 186 -20.40 -5.28 3.63
CA ARG A 186 -20.96 -4.23 2.75
C ARG A 186 -20.06 -3.86 1.57
N VAL A 187 -18.75 -3.73 1.77
CA VAL A 187 -17.84 -3.14 0.77
C VAL A 187 -16.86 -4.19 0.23
N PRO A 188 -16.70 -4.37 -1.10
CA PRO A 188 -15.78 -5.35 -1.68
C PRO A 188 -14.31 -5.06 -1.38
N ARG A 189 -13.44 -6.05 -1.47
CA ARG A 189 -12.04 -5.90 -1.06
C ARG A 189 -11.23 -4.98 -1.99
N LEU A 190 -11.15 -5.35 -3.26
CA LEU A 190 -10.26 -4.73 -4.25
C LEU A 190 -10.98 -4.34 -5.54
N LEU A 191 -11.83 -5.21 -6.09
CA LEU A 191 -12.60 -4.89 -7.28
C LEU A 191 -14.02 -4.46 -6.89
N PRO A 192 -14.55 -3.36 -7.46
CA PRO A 192 -15.90 -2.85 -7.17
C PRO A 192 -16.98 -3.70 -7.86
N LEU A 193 -16.92 -5.01 -7.66
CA LEU A 193 -17.92 -5.94 -8.17
C LEU A 193 -19.09 -6.01 -7.18
N PRO A 194 -20.35 -6.01 -7.67
CA PRO A 194 -21.50 -6.18 -6.82
C PRO A 194 -21.38 -7.51 -6.06
N ARG A 195 -21.48 -7.46 -4.74
CA ARG A 195 -21.58 -8.69 -3.96
C ARG A 195 -22.98 -9.27 -4.10
N PRO A 196 -23.12 -10.60 -4.23
CA PRO A 196 -24.39 -11.25 -3.97
C PRO A 196 -24.85 -10.83 -2.57
N ARG A 197 -26.07 -10.31 -2.45
CA ARG A 197 -26.68 -10.10 -1.14
C ARG A 197 -26.87 -11.47 -0.48
N PRO A 198 -26.55 -11.63 0.82
CA PRO A 198 -26.90 -12.84 1.54
C PRO A 198 -28.42 -13.03 1.60
#